data_AF-A0A919XJN7-F1
#
_entry.id   AF-A0A919XJN7-F1
#
_cell.length_a   1.000
_cell.length_b   1.000
_cell.length_c   1.000
_cell.angle_alpha   90.00
_cell.angle_beta   90.00
_cell.angle_gamma   90.00
#
_symmetry.space_group_name_H-M   'P 1'
#
loop_
_entity.id
_entity.type
_entity.pdbx_description
1 polymer ?
#
loop_
_entity_poly.entity_id
_entity_poly.type
_entity_poly.pdbx_seq_one_letter_code
_entity_poly.pdbx_strand_id
1 'polypeptide(L)' 'MNGEASRSAVLSVNGGAGASFSFPSSGGWTSVATLKTTVRLQAGSNTLLVSQPTGYAPDIDSISVSAGPN' A
#
# COMPACT_ATOMS: atom_id res chain seq x y z
N MET A 1 3.62 5.42 -7.17
CA MET A 1 3.87 5.45 -8.63
C MET A 1 4.28 4.04 -9.05
N ASN A 2 3.88 3.61 -10.24
CA ASN A 2 4.14 2.26 -10.76
C ASN A 2 4.72 2.20 -12.17
N GLY A 3 4.89 3.35 -12.82
CA GLY A 3 5.26 3.39 -14.23
C GLY A 3 4.11 2.89 -15.09
N GLU A 4 4.46 2.07 -16.09
CA GLU A 4 3.55 1.56 -17.12
C GLU A 4 2.84 0.24 -16.75
N ALA A 5 3.35 -0.52 -15.77
CA ALA A 5 2.83 -1.83 -15.39
C ALA A 5 2.34 -1.86 -13.94
N SER A 6 1.44 -2.78 -13.60
CA SER A 6 1.03 -3.00 -12.21
C SER A 6 2.19 -3.57 -11.38
N ARG A 7 2.30 -3.14 -10.12
CA ARG A 7 3.22 -3.73 -9.15
C ARG A 7 2.44 -4.22 -7.94
N SER A 8 2.92 -5.31 -7.35
CA SER A 8 2.35 -5.84 -6.13
C SER A 8 3.19 -5.44 -4.92
N ALA A 9 2.56 -5.32 -3.76
CA ALA A 9 3.23 -5.30 -2.46
C ALA A 9 2.39 -5.99 -1.40
N VAL A 10 3.03 -6.39 -0.32
CA VAL A 10 2.42 -6.93 0.89
C VAL A 10 2.36 -5.82 1.93
N LEU A 11 1.20 -5.60 2.53
CA LEU A 11 1.03 -4.73 3.68
C LEU A 11 0.80 -5.57 4.93
N SER A 12 1.70 -5.44 5.91
CA SER A 12 1.54 -5.98 7.26
C SER A 12 1.23 -4.84 8.23
N VAL A 13 0.26 -5.08 9.12
CA VAL A 13 -0.15 -4.13 10.16
C VAL A 13 0.27 -4.71 11.51
N ASN A 14 1.03 -3.94 12.29
CA ASN A 14 1.50 -4.33 13.62
C ASN A 14 2.21 -5.69 13.65
N GLY A 15 2.97 -6.02 12.60
CA GLY A 15 3.67 -7.31 12.46
C GLY A 15 2.76 -8.52 12.22
N GLY A 16 1.46 -8.30 11.98
CA GLY A 16 0.51 -9.36 11.65
C GLY A 16 0.72 -9.95 10.26
N ALA A 17 -0.13 -10.92 9.90
CA ALA A 17 -0.11 -11.53 8.58
C ALA A 17 -0.22 -10.46 7.47
N GLY A 18 0.67 -10.53 6.50
CA GLY A 18 0.69 -9.60 5.37
C GLY A 18 -0.45 -9.88 4.39
N ALA A 19 -1.12 -8.83 3.93
CA ALA A 19 -2.09 -8.89 2.84
C ALA A 19 -1.46 -8.38 1.54
N SER A 20 -1.62 -9.12 0.45
CA SER A 20 -1.13 -8.73 -0.87
C SER A 20 -2.07 -7.74 -1.56
N PHE A 21 -1.50 -6.67 -2.09
CA PHE A 21 -2.17 -5.63 -2.84
C PHE A 21 -1.55 -5.51 -4.23
N SER A 22 -2.39 -5.42 -5.25
CA SER A 22 -1.98 -5.07 -6.61
C SER A 22 -2.26 -3.60 -6.83
N PHE A 23 -1.21 -2.84 -7.08
CA PHE A 23 -1.29 -1.43 -7.40
C PHE A 23 -1.32 -1.31 -8.93
N PRO A 24 -2.38 -0.73 -9.53
CA PRO A 24 -2.46 -0.52 -10.97
C PRO A 24 -1.31 0.36 -11.49
N SER A 25 -1.10 0.33 -12.82
CA SER A 25 -0.23 1.30 -13.48
C SER A 25 -0.65 2.74 -13.11
N SER A 26 0.33 3.60 -12.86
CA SER A 26 0.07 5.03 -12.66
C SER A 26 0.05 5.81 -13.98
N GLY A 27 0.32 5.15 -15.11
CA GLY A 27 0.45 5.79 -16.43
C GLY A 27 1.78 6.51 -16.62
N GLY A 28 2.82 6.10 -15.90
CA GLY A 28 4.17 6.66 -15.99
C GLY A 28 4.83 6.93 -14.63
N TRP A 29 6.15 7.15 -14.65
CA TRP A 29 6.98 7.34 -13.44
C TRP A 29 6.83 8.72 -12.78
N THR A 30 6.18 9.67 -13.45
CA THR A 30 5.90 11.01 -12.93
C THR A 30 4.44 11.19 -12.51
N SER A 31 3.61 10.16 -12.70
CA SER A 31 2.19 10.18 -12.35
C SER A 31 1.95 9.42 -11.04
N VAL A 32 1.16 10.00 -10.14
CA VAL A 32 0.76 9.39 -8.86
C VAL A 32 -0.66 8.85 -9.00
N ALA A 33 -0.87 7.62 -8.54
CA ALA A 33 -2.18 6.99 -8.45
C ALA A 33 -2.43 6.48 -7.02
N THR A 34 -3.70 6.46 -6.60
CA THR A 34 -4.11 6.05 -5.26
C THR A 34 -4.88 4.73 -5.30
N LEU A 35 -4.41 3.74 -4.53
CA LEU A 35 -5.18 2.57 -4.17
C LEU A 35 -5.84 2.80 -2.80
N LYS A 36 -7.14 2.54 -2.69
CA LYS A 36 -7.87 2.62 -1.42
C LYS A 36 -8.13 1.21 -0.90
N THR A 37 -7.87 1.00 0.39
CA THR A 37 -8.19 -0.26 1.08
C THR A 37 -8.53 0.01 2.55
N THR A 38 -9.17 -0.97 3.18
CA THR A 38 -9.53 -0.94 4.60
C THR A 38 -8.63 -1.90 5.35
N VAL A 39 -8.02 -1.42 6.43
CA VAL A 39 -7.27 -2.24 7.38
C VAL A 39 -7.82 -2.02 8.78
N ARG A 40 -7.61 -2.99 9.68
CA ARG A 40 -7.94 -2.84 11.09
C ARG A 40 -6.74 -2.27 11.84
N LEU A 41 -6.95 -1.14 12.50
CA LEU A 41 -5.95 -0.48 13.35
C LEU A 41 -6.35 -0.61 14.82
N GLN A 42 -5.36 -0.60 15.69
CA GLN A 42 -5.53 -0.51 17.14
C GLN A 42 -5.66 0.97 17.54
N ALA A 43 -6.24 1.24 18.71
CA ALA A 43 -6.20 2.59 19.28
C ALA A 43 -4.75 2.99 19.57
N GLY A 44 -4.37 4.22 19.20
CA GLY A 44 -3.00 4.72 19.36
C GLY A 44 -2.08 4.39 18.19
N SER A 45 -0.80 4.17 18.48
CA SER A 45 0.24 3.97 17.47
C SER A 45 0.11 2.62 16.76
N ASN A 46 0.25 2.62 15.44
CA ASN A 46 0.28 1.42 14.61
C ASN A 46 1.51 1.45 13.69
N THR A 47 2.03 0.28 13.35
CA THR A 47 3.08 0.13 12.34
C THR A 47 2.49 -0.45 11.06
N LEU A 48 2.86 0.15 9.92
CA LEU A 48 2.48 -0.32 8.59
C LEU A 48 3.77 -0.64 7.83
N LEU A 49 3.96 -1.91 7.49
CA LEU A 49 5.08 -2.37 6.68
C LEU A 49 4.58 -2.71 5.28
N VAL A 50 5.04 -1.94 4.29
CA VAL A 50 4.83 -2.23 2.86
C VAL A 50 6.10 -2.86 2.32
N SER A 51 6.02 -4.08 1.79
CA SER A 51 7.19 -4.81 1.31
C SER A 51 6.89 -5.63 0.05
N GLN A 52 7.93 -5.99 -0.71
CA GLN A 52 7.81 -6.93 -1.83
C GLN A 52 9.04 -7.85 -1.82
N PRO A 53 8.95 -9.09 -1.28
CA PRO A 53 10.12 -9.94 -1.07
C PRO A 53 10.77 -10.45 -2.36
N THR A 54 10.03 -10.54 -3.46
CA THR A 54 10.51 -11.18 -4.71
C THR A 54 10.75 -10.21 -5.85
N GLY A 55 10.66 -8.89 -5.62
CA GLY A 55 10.80 -7.89 -6.66
C GLY A 55 10.65 -6.46 -6.14
N TYR A 56 10.38 -5.52 -7.05
CA TYR A 56 10.19 -4.12 -6.68
C TYR A 56 8.76 -3.83 -6.26
N ALA A 57 8.62 -3.18 -5.10
CA ALA A 57 7.37 -2.55 -4.69
C ALA A 57 7.03 -1.34 -5.59
N PRO A 58 5.78 -0.85 -5.58
CA PRO A 58 5.46 0.53 -5.99
C PRO A 58 6.34 1.55 -5.28
N ASP A 59 6.62 2.68 -5.93
CA ASP A 59 7.11 3.86 -5.21
C ASP A 59 5.95 4.45 -4.40
N ILE A 60 6.17 4.71 -3.11
CA ILE A 60 5.15 5.24 -2.21
C ILE A 60 5.38 6.74 -2.02
N ASP A 61 4.41 7.54 -2.44
CA ASP A 61 4.43 9.00 -2.29
C ASP A 61 3.83 9.42 -0.93
N SER A 62 2.65 8.89 -0.59
CA SER A 62 1.99 9.18 0.69
C SER A 62 1.06 8.05 1.14
N ILE A 63 0.79 8.02 2.44
CA ILE A 63 -0.24 7.17 3.07
C ILE A 63 -1.19 8.10 3.81
N SER A 64 -2.47 8.07 3.46
CA SER A 64 -3.53 8.80 4.16
C SER A 64 -4.46 7.81 4.86
N VAL A 65 -4.83 8.13 6.08
CA VAL A 65 -5.69 7.30 6.93
C VAL A 65 -6.94 8.09 7.28
N SER A 66 -8.10 7.52 6.98
CA SER A 66 -9.42 8.05 7.38
C SER A 66 -10.21 6.94 8.05
N ALA A 67 -11.15 7.31 8.93
CA ALA A 67 -12.08 6.35 9.49
C ALA A 67 -12.87 5.65 8.37
N GLY A 68 -12.93 4.32 8.43
CA GLY A 68 -13.80 3.52 7.55
C GLY A 68 -15.25 3.57 8.03
N PRO A 69 -16.20 3.11 7.19
CA PRO A 69 -17.57 2.86 7.65
C PRO A 69 -17.56 1.83 8.80
N ASN A 70 -18.38 2.09 9.82
CA ASN A 70 -18.59 1.17 10.95
C ASN A 70 -19.39 -0.06 10.54
#